data_AF-A0A1T4QAI6-F1
#
_entry.id   AF-A0A1T4QAI6-F1
#
_cell.length_a   1.000
_cell.length_b   1.000
_cell.length_c   1.000
_cell.angle_alpha   90.00
_cell.angle_beta   90.00
_cell.angle_gamma   90.00
#
_symmetry.space_group_name_H-M   'P 1'
#
loop_
_entity.id
_entity.type
_entity.pdbx_description
1 polymer ?
#
loop_
_entity_poly.entity_id
_entity_poly.type
_entity_poly.pdbx_seq_one_letter_code
_entity_poly.pdbx_strand_id
1 'polypeptide(L)'
;MNNVKFGLSLVATCSASIMAGYLYYQSTIYFSDSCRTTLNYITEQNNEKFSMDVDFVITFHKDQKGSIYISGKSELNGHQAFINKRQDFSYQHIDKRNYSIEIEKVTSLYNDNLEEEFIYHYAPTLALGNTRHLSFEKIASNTLLLSNRHTPMVTCVKDK
;
A
#
# COMPACT_ATOMS: atom_id res chain seq x y z
N MET A 1 -38.65 40.15 5.17
CA MET A 1 -38.48 38.75 4.71
C MET A 1 -37.22 38.51 3.83
N ASN A 2 -36.27 39.45 3.73
CA ASN A 2 -35.10 39.30 2.83
C ASN A 2 -33.79 38.86 3.52
N ASN A 3 -33.65 39.04 4.84
CA ASN A 3 -32.39 38.73 5.54
C ASN A 3 -32.14 37.22 5.71
N VAL A 4 -33.21 36.40 5.75
CA VAL A 4 -33.11 34.94 5.91
C VAL A 4 -32.63 34.27 4.61
N LYS A 5 -33.07 34.76 3.44
CA LYS A 5 -32.64 34.25 2.13
C LYS A 5 -31.18 34.58 1.81
N PHE A 6 -30.72 35.78 2.21
CA PHE A 6 -29.32 36.19 2.06
C PHE A 6 -28.40 35.38 2.98
N GLY A 7 -28.79 35.15 4.23
CA GLY A 7 -28.04 34.32 5.17
C GLY A 7 -27.92 32.85 4.73
N LEU A 8 -29.00 32.25 4.21
CA LEU A 8 -28.95 30.87 3.68
C LEU A 8 -28.03 30.76 2.45
N SER A 9 -28.08 31.74 1.54
CA SER A 9 -27.25 31.74 0.34
C SER A 9 -25.76 31.84 0.67
N LEU A 10 -25.39 32.66 1.66
CA LEU A 10 -24.00 32.88 2.06
C LEU A 10 -23.40 31.66 2.77
N VAL A 11 -24.19 31.01 3.63
CA VAL A 11 -23.79 29.75 4.29
C VAL A 11 -23.62 28.63 3.26
N ALA A 12 -24.56 28.49 2.32
CA ALA A 12 -24.46 27.48 1.26
C ALA A 12 -23.22 27.66 0.37
N THR A 13 -22.86 28.91 0.00
CA THR A 13 -21.65 29.18 -0.79
C THR A 13 -20.36 28.94 0.00
N CYS A 14 -20.32 29.25 1.30
CA CYS A 14 -19.17 28.94 2.16
C CYS A 14 -18.99 27.42 2.30
N SER A 15 -20.06 26.68 2.56
CA SER A 15 -20.02 25.22 2.66
C SER A 15 -19.58 24.56 1.36
N ALA A 16 -20.07 25.02 0.21
CA ALA A 16 -19.64 24.52 -1.10
C ALA A 16 -18.15 24.81 -1.38
N SER A 17 -17.64 25.97 -0.98
CA SER A 17 -16.23 26.34 -1.16
C SER A 17 -15.30 25.50 -0.27
N ILE A 18 -15.71 25.25 0.98
CA ILE A 18 -14.97 24.37 1.91
C ILE A 18 -14.95 22.93 1.38
N MET A 19 -16.09 22.43 0.90
CA MET A 19 -16.20 21.09 0.32
C MET A 19 -15.31 20.96 -0.94
N ALA A 20 -15.35 21.95 -1.83
CA ALA A 20 -14.50 21.96 -3.03
C ALA A 20 -13.01 22.01 -2.67
N GLY A 21 -12.63 22.83 -1.70
CA GLY A 21 -11.26 22.90 -1.18
C GLY A 21 -10.80 21.56 -0.57
N TYR A 22 -11.67 20.88 0.18
CA TYR A 22 -11.38 19.57 0.75
C TYR A 22 -11.21 18.49 -0.33
N LEU A 23 -12.11 18.44 -1.32
CA LEU A 23 -12.02 17.50 -2.44
C LEU A 23 -10.77 17.75 -3.29
N TYR A 24 -10.41 19.02 -3.51
CA TYR A 24 -9.19 19.39 -4.19
C TYR A 24 -7.96 18.91 -3.42
N TYR A 25 -7.88 19.21 -2.11
CA TYR A 25 -6.80 18.76 -1.24
C TYR A 25 -6.63 17.24 -1.24
N GLN A 26 -7.73 16.51 -1.05
CA GLN A 26 -7.78 15.04 -1.14
C GLN A 26 -7.25 14.54 -2.49
N SER A 27 -7.66 15.17 -3.60
CA SER A 27 -7.25 14.76 -4.95
C SER A 27 -5.77 14.97 -5.25
N THR A 28 -5.10 15.86 -4.52
CA THR A 28 -3.67 16.17 -4.69
C THR A 28 -2.75 15.33 -3.82
N ILE A 29 -3.27 14.79 -2.71
CA ILE A 29 -2.48 14.05 -1.73
C ILE A 29 -2.63 12.54 -1.91
N TYR A 30 -3.83 12.07 -2.21
CA TYR A 30 -4.06 10.64 -2.36
C TYR A 30 -3.90 10.18 -3.80
N PHE A 31 -3.19 9.08 -3.95
CA PHE A 31 -2.84 8.52 -5.25
C PHE A 31 -3.97 7.65 -5.81
N SER A 32 -4.02 7.57 -7.13
CA SER A 32 -4.90 6.66 -7.86
C SER A 32 -4.07 5.99 -8.93
N ASP A 33 -3.16 5.14 -8.48
CA ASP A 33 -2.16 4.51 -9.33
C ASP A 33 -2.00 3.06 -8.94
N SER A 34 -1.64 2.23 -9.91
CA SER A 34 -1.16 0.88 -9.65
C SER A 34 0.28 0.75 -10.09
N CYS A 35 1.02 -0.12 -9.42
CA CYS A 35 2.41 -0.37 -9.74
C CYS A 35 2.82 -1.80 -9.47
N ARG A 36 3.89 -2.20 -10.16
CA ARG A 36 4.44 -3.54 -10.07
C ARG A 36 5.91 -3.51 -9.67
N THR A 37 6.32 -4.51 -8.89
CA THR A 37 7.72 -4.79 -8.59
C THR A 37 7.91 -6.29 -8.40
N THR A 38 9.14 -6.75 -8.55
CA THR A 38 9.57 -8.08 -8.12
C THR A 38 10.50 -7.93 -6.92
N LEU A 39 10.44 -8.87 -5.98
CA LEU A 39 11.34 -8.95 -4.83
C LEU A 39 11.97 -10.33 -4.80
N ASN A 40 13.31 -10.32 -4.80
CA ASN A 40 14.11 -11.50 -4.51
C ASN A 40 14.73 -11.30 -3.13
N TYR A 41 14.40 -12.16 -2.18
CA TYR A 41 14.92 -12.10 -0.81
C TYR A 41 15.45 -13.46 -0.40
N ILE A 42 16.64 -13.46 0.19
CA ILE A 42 17.33 -14.67 0.66
C ILE A 42 17.90 -14.33 2.03
N THR A 43 17.63 -15.18 3.01
CA THR A 43 18.18 -15.07 4.36
C THR A 43 18.52 -16.45 4.91
N GLU A 44 19.43 -16.47 5.87
CA GLU A 44 19.75 -17.66 6.65
C GLU A 44 19.67 -17.30 8.13
N GLN A 45 18.83 -18.00 8.89
CA GLN A 45 18.69 -17.82 10.34
C GLN A 45 18.60 -19.20 10.99
N ASN A 46 19.30 -19.42 12.10
CA ASN A 46 19.28 -20.68 12.84
C ASN A 46 19.57 -21.94 12.00
N ASN A 47 20.50 -21.84 11.05
CA ASN A 47 20.80 -22.87 10.02
C ASN A 47 19.64 -23.20 9.08
N GLU A 48 18.59 -22.38 9.05
CA GLU A 48 17.50 -22.49 8.11
C GLU A 48 17.68 -21.47 7.00
N LYS A 49 17.73 -21.99 5.76
CA LYS A 49 17.84 -21.15 4.57
C LYS A 49 16.44 -20.88 4.04
N PHE A 50 16.07 -19.60 4.04
CA PHE A 50 14.82 -19.12 3.48
C PHE A 50 15.10 -18.27 2.24
N SER A 51 14.32 -18.49 1.20
CA SER A 51 14.28 -17.61 0.04
C SER A 51 12.85 -17.36 -0.41
N MET A 52 12.62 -16.19 -1.00
CA MET A 52 11.37 -15.85 -1.67
C MET A 52 11.66 -15.07 -2.94
N ASP A 53 10.91 -15.42 -3.98
CA ASP A 53 10.89 -14.76 -5.28
C ASP A 53 9.42 -14.46 -5.59
N VAL A 54 9.05 -13.19 -5.50
CA VAL A 54 7.65 -12.76 -5.55
C VAL A 54 7.48 -11.50 -6.38
N ASP A 55 6.36 -11.45 -7.08
CA ASP A 55 5.83 -10.27 -7.71
C ASP A 55 4.80 -9.61 -6.80
N PHE A 56 4.90 -8.28 -6.69
CA PHE A 56 3.93 -7.43 -6.02
C PHE A 56 3.22 -6.56 -7.05
N VAL A 57 1.90 -6.53 -6.99
CA VAL A 57 1.07 -5.53 -7.67
C VAL A 57 0.35 -4.71 -6.60
N ILE A 58 0.74 -3.45 -6.45
CA ILE A 58 0.19 -2.53 -5.45
C ILE A 58 -0.74 -1.58 -6.17
N THR A 59 -1.96 -1.42 -5.65
CA THR A 59 -2.96 -0.47 -6.17
C THR A 59 -3.38 0.47 -5.07
N PHE A 60 -3.35 1.78 -5.36
CA PHE A 60 -3.81 2.85 -4.48
C PHE A 60 -5.08 3.47 -5.05
N HIS A 61 -6.02 3.80 -4.17
CA HIS A 61 -7.27 4.47 -4.51
C HIS A 61 -7.39 5.78 -3.71
N LYS A 62 -8.08 6.78 -4.28
CA LYS A 62 -8.22 8.11 -3.65
C LYS A 62 -9.04 8.12 -2.37
N ASP A 63 -9.77 7.05 -2.09
CA ASP A 63 -10.57 6.86 -0.88
C ASP A 63 -9.76 6.34 0.31
N GLN A 64 -8.42 6.47 0.24
CA GLN A 64 -7.49 6.07 1.31
C GLN A 64 -7.42 4.54 1.49
N LYS A 65 -7.86 3.78 0.49
CA LYS A 65 -7.76 2.33 0.44
C LYS A 65 -6.85 1.87 -0.68
N GLY A 66 -6.36 0.64 -0.56
CA GLY A 66 -5.57 0.01 -1.59
C GLY A 66 -5.49 -1.49 -1.40
N SER A 67 -4.81 -2.14 -2.34
CA SER A 67 -4.58 -3.57 -2.29
C SER A 67 -3.19 -3.93 -2.79
N ILE A 68 -2.59 -4.96 -2.21
CA ILE A 68 -1.36 -5.59 -2.66
C ILE A 68 -1.70 -7.02 -3.08
N TYR A 69 -1.47 -7.36 -4.33
CA TYR A 69 -1.40 -8.75 -4.77
C TYR A 69 0.04 -9.23 -4.69
N ILE A 70 0.24 -10.40 -4.10
CA ILE A 70 1.53 -11.05 -3.90
C ILE A 70 1.44 -12.42 -4.56
N SER A 71 2.29 -12.67 -5.55
CA SER A 71 2.36 -13.95 -6.24
C SER A 71 3.79 -14.41 -6.41
N GLY A 72 4.07 -15.69 -6.18
CA GLY A 72 5.41 -16.22 -6.40
C GLY A 72 5.66 -17.50 -5.64
N LYS A 73 6.89 -17.69 -5.20
CA LYS A 73 7.32 -18.87 -4.47
C LYS A 73 8.26 -18.52 -3.33
N SER A 74 8.25 -19.36 -2.31
CA SER A 74 9.28 -19.40 -1.28
C SER A 74 9.88 -20.79 -1.17
N GLU A 75 11.10 -20.86 -0.65
CA GLU A 75 11.78 -22.09 -0.33
C GLU A 75 12.36 -22.00 1.08
N LEU A 76 12.08 -23.01 1.90
CA LEU A 76 12.66 -23.18 3.22
C LEU A 76 13.33 -24.54 3.31
N ASN A 77 14.65 -24.56 3.50
CA ASN A 77 15.43 -25.81 3.62
C ASN A 77 15.13 -26.81 2.47
N GLY A 78 14.95 -26.30 1.25
CA GLY A 78 14.63 -27.08 0.05
C GLY A 78 13.14 -27.42 -0.15
N HIS A 79 12.25 -27.07 0.79
CA HIS A 79 10.81 -27.25 0.65
C HIS A 79 10.19 -25.99 0.02
N GLN A 80 9.50 -26.17 -1.10
CA GLN A 80 8.88 -25.08 -1.84
C GLN A 80 7.41 -24.87 -1.45
N ALA A 81 7.03 -23.60 -1.34
CA ALA A 81 5.65 -23.16 -1.19
C ALA A 81 5.34 -22.09 -2.24
N PHE A 82 4.10 -22.10 -2.72
CA PHE A 82 3.52 -21.08 -3.58
C PHE A 82 2.84 -20.01 -2.73
N ILE A 83 3.07 -18.77 -3.12
CA ILE A 83 2.49 -17.59 -2.49
C ILE A 83 1.48 -17.02 -3.48
N ASN A 84 0.24 -16.87 -3.04
CA ASN A 84 -0.82 -16.22 -3.80
C ASN A 84 -1.75 -15.53 -2.80
N LYS A 85 -1.45 -14.29 -2.44
CA LYS A 85 -2.19 -13.56 -1.40
C LYS A 85 -2.62 -12.19 -1.89
N ARG A 86 -3.78 -11.74 -1.41
CA ARG A 86 -4.24 -10.36 -1.51
C ARG A 86 -4.24 -9.73 -0.13
N GLN A 87 -3.65 -8.55 -0.01
CA GLN A 87 -3.69 -7.73 1.19
C GLN A 87 -4.46 -6.47 0.89
N ASP A 88 -5.56 -6.22 1.60
CA ASP A 88 -6.24 -4.93 1.54
C ASP A 88 -5.70 -4.05 2.67
N PHE A 89 -5.46 -2.78 2.35
CA PHE A 89 -4.89 -1.83 3.29
C PHE A 89 -5.62 -0.49 3.26
N SER A 90 -5.55 0.23 4.37
CA SER A 90 -5.76 1.68 4.37
C SER A 90 -4.43 2.41 4.41
N TYR A 91 -4.43 3.64 3.90
CA TYR A 91 -3.25 4.49 3.95
C TYR A 91 -3.61 5.94 4.21
N GLN A 92 -2.83 6.59 5.06
CA GLN A 92 -3.07 7.96 5.49
C GLN A 92 -1.85 8.81 5.22
N HIS A 93 -2.09 10.03 4.74
CA HIS A 93 -1.04 11.03 4.58
C HIS A 93 -0.60 11.53 5.96
N ILE A 94 0.72 11.52 6.21
CA ILE A 94 1.30 12.01 7.45
C ILE A 94 1.81 13.43 7.23
N ASP A 95 2.81 13.56 6.36
CA ASP A 95 3.41 14.84 5.97
C ASP A 95 4.10 14.71 4.62
N LYS A 96 4.20 15.81 3.87
CA LYS A 96 4.92 15.87 2.57
C LYS A 96 4.62 14.67 1.67
N ARG A 97 5.53 13.70 1.62
CA ARG A 97 5.50 12.50 0.77
C ARG A 97 5.42 11.20 1.61
N ASN A 98 5.20 11.29 2.91
CA ASN A 98 5.14 10.16 3.82
C ASN A 98 3.70 9.76 4.11
N TYR A 99 3.48 8.45 4.12
CA TYR A 99 2.19 7.82 4.34
C TYR A 99 2.33 6.69 5.37
N SER A 100 1.34 6.53 6.25
CA SER A 100 1.16 5.27 6.97
C SER A 100 0.31 4.34 6.13
N ILE A 101 0.65 3.05 6.14
CA ILE A 101 -0.13 1.98 5.52
C ILE A 101 -0.43 0.96 6.61
N GLU A 102 -1.70 0.60 6.77
CA GLU A 102 -2.15 -0.43 7.70
C GLU A 102 -2.79 -1.58 6.92
N ILE A 103 -2.26 -2.79 7.08
CA ILE A 103 -2.85 -3.99 6.46
C ILE A 103 -4.09 -4.38 7.27
N GLU A 104 -5.27 -4.23 6.66
CA GLU A 104 -6.57 -4.45 7.30
C GLU A 104 -7.07 -5.88 7.08
N LYS A 105 -6.67 -6.51 5.97
CA LYS A 105 -7.11 -7.85 5.62
C LYS A 105 -6.06 -8.56 4.79
N VAL A 106 -5.86 -9.85 5.08
CA VAL A 106 -5.06 -10.76 4.26
C VAL A 106 -5.98 -11.90 3.80
N THR A 107 -5.97 -12.18 2.50
CA THR A 107 -6.76 -13.25 1.88
C THR A 107 -5.84 -14.16 1.08
N SER A 108 -5.80 -15.45 1.43
CA SER A 108 -5.19 -16.47 0.57
C SER A 108 -6.04 -16.70 -0.67
N LEU A 109 -5.39 -16.69 -1.83
CA LEU A 109 -5.99 -16.97 -3.12
C LEU A 109 -5.70 -18.42 -3.53
N TYR A 110 -6.15 -18.81 -4.72
CA TYR A 110 -5.99 -20.17 -5.22
C TYR A 110 -4.51 -20.62 -5.24
N ASN A 111 -4.27 -21.86 -4.78
CA ASN A 111 -2.95 -22.51 -4.69
C ASN A 111 -1.94 -21.84 -3.76
N ASP A 112 -2.37 -20.95 -2.86
CA ASP A 112 -1.53 -20.48 -1.77
C ASP A 112 -1.36 -21.60 -0.72
N ASN A 113 -0.11 -21.99 -0.46
CA ASN A 113 0.21 -22.99 0.57
C ASN A 113 1.35 -22.51 1.50
N LEU A 114 1.63 -21.20 1.51
CA LEU A 114 2.52 -20.61 2.49
C LEU A 114 1.80 -20.47 3.84
N GLU A 115 2.28 -21.21 4.83
CA GLU A 115 1.78 -21.15 6.20
C GLU A 115 2.03 -19.77 6.82
N GLU A 116 1.09 -19.30 7.63
CA GLU A 116 1.13 -17.93 8.19
C GLU A 116 2.34 -17.71 9.11
N GLU A 117 2.75 -18.73 9.87
CA GLU A 117 3.90 -18.66 10.78
C GLU A 117 5.19 -18.22 10.06
N PHE A 118 5.39 -18.66 8.82
CA PHE A 118 6.53 -18.25 8.00
C PHE A 118 6.51 -16.77 7.66
N ILE A 119 5.33 -16.21 7.41
CA ILE A 119 5.19 -14.77 7.17
C ILE A 119 5.60 -14.00 8.42
N TYR A 120 5.11 -14.38 9.60
CA TYR A 120 5.46 -13.69 10.84
C TYR A 120 6.96 -13.78 11.17
N HIS A 121 7.61 -14.90 10.83
CA HIS A 121 9.03 -15.11 11.14
C HIS A 121 9.98 -14.47 10.13
N TYR A 122 9.79 -14.73 8.83
CA TYR A 122 10.74 -14.34 7.78
C TYR A 122 10.33 -13.10 6.99
N ALA A 123 9.05 -12.76 6.99
CA ALA A 123 8.51 -11.60 6.28
C ALA A 123 7.51 -10.81 7.14
N PRO A 124 7.86 -10.44 8.40
CA PRO A 124 6.91 -9.86 9.35
C PRO A 124 6.25 -8.59 8.82
N THR A 125 6.92 -7.88 7.91
CA THR A 125 6.35 -6.70 7.27
C THR A 125 5.05 -7.04 6.53
N LEU A 126 4.93 -8.22 5.93
CA LEU A 126 3.74 -8.72 5.23
C LEU A 126 2.62 -9.22 6.15
N ALA A 127 2.82 -9.28 7.47
CA ALA A 127 1.78 -9.76 8.39
C ALA A 127 0.67 -8.72 8.63
N LEU A 128 -0.54 -9.22 8.95
CA LEU A 128 -1.73 -8.44 9.27
C LEU A 128 -1.51 -7.54 10.50
N GLY A 129 -2.13 -6.35 10.51
CA GLY A 129 -2.04 -5.41 11.64
C GLY A 129 -0.73 -4.64 11.73
N ASN A 130 0.24 -4.91 10.87
CA ASN A 130 1.46 -4.12 10.80
C ASN A 130 1.19 -2.78 10.11
N THR A 131 1.58 -1.70 10.79
CA THR A 131 1.63 -0.36 10.21
C THR A 131 3.01 -0.12 9.61
N ARG A 132 3.05 0.41 8.38
CA ARG A 132 4.29 0.77 7.68
C ARG A 132 4.30 2.25 7.38
N HIS A 133 5.44 2.89 7.61
CA HIS A 133 5.68 4.26 7.15
C HIS A 133 6.45 4.21 5.83
N LEU A 134 5.83 4.67 4.76
CA LEU A 134 6.39 4.68 3.43
C LEU A 134 6.47 6.11 2.90
N SER A 135 7.61 6.45 2.29
CA SER A 135 7.78 7.67 1.51
C SER A 135 7.58 7.38 0.03
N PHE A 136 6.77 8.22 -0.62
CA PHE A 136 6.33 8.09 -2.00
C PHE A 136 6.99 9.19 -2.82
N GLU A 137 8.00 8.84 -3.62
CA GLU A 137 8.70 9.80 -4.46
C GLU A 137 8.51 9.49 -5.95
N LYS A 138 7.93 10.43 -6.69
CA LYS A 138 7.88 10.33 -8.15
C LYS A 138 9.26 10.69 -8.72
N ILE A 139 10.04 9.69 -9.09
CA ILE A 139 11.39 9.87 -9.65
C ILE A 139 11.39 10.05 -11.18
N ALA A 140 10.34 9.57 -11.86
CA ALA A 140 10.12 9.79 -13.29
C ALA A 140 8.62 9.83 -13.60
N SER A 141 8.26 10.20 -14.83
CA SER A 141 6.85 10.31 -15.26
C SER A 141 6.01 9.08 -14.91
N ASN A 142 6.61 7.88 -15.05
CA ASN A 142 5.96 6.58 -14.86
C ASN A 142 6.60 5.75 -13.73
N THR A 143 7.39 6.37 -12.86
CA THR A 143 8.11 5.64 -11.81
C THR A 143 7.87 6.26 -10.45
N LEU A 144 7.34 5.46 -9.56
CA LEU A 144 7.16 5.77 -8.15
C LEU A 144 8.23 5.01 -7.36
N LEU A 145 8.95 5.72 -6.52
CA LEU A 145 9.86 5.15 -5.55
C LEU A 145 9.11 5.04 -4.22
N LEU A 146 8.93 3.81 -3.76
CA LEU A 146 8.41 3.51 -2.42
C LEU A 146 9.60 3.19 -1.53
N SER A 147 9.84 4.02 -0.53
CA SER A 147 10.95 3.81 0.42
C SER A 147 10.44 3.72 1.84
N ASN A 148 11.12 2.92 2.66
CA ASN A 148 10.89 2.78 4.09
C ASN A 148 12.24 2.87 4.80
N ARG A 149 12.22 3.22 6.08
CA ARG A 149 13.40 3.14 6.95
C ARG A 149 13.86 1.70 7.22
N HIS A 150 12.97 0.71 7.08
CA HIS A 150 13.19 -0.67 7.53
C HIS A 150 13.09 -1.74 6.43
N THR A 151 12.77 -1.39 5.19
CA THR A 151 12.61 -2.36 4.08
C THR A 151 13.33 -1.88 2.83
N PRO A 152 13.74 -2.80 1.93
CA PRO A 152 14.35 -2.42 0.66
C PRO A 152 13.49 -1.41 -0.10
N MET A 153 14.15 -0.45 -0.74
CA MET A 153 13.53 0.55 -1.60
C MET A 153 12.93 -0.17 -2.80
N VAL A 154 11.63 0.03 -3.02
CA VAL A 154 10.92 -0.57 -4.14
C VAL A 154 10.74 0.49 -5.21
N THR A 155 11.29 0.22 -6.40
CA THR A 155 11.02 1.03 -7.59
C THR A 155 9.84 0.44 -8.32
N CYS A 156 8.79 1.23 -8.44
CA CYS A 156 7.50 0.83 -8.95
C CYS A 156 7.24 1.50 -10.29
N VAL A 157 7.01 0.71 -11.34
CA VAL A 157 6.56 1.23 -12.64
C VAL A 157 5.05 1.35 -12.59
N LYS A 158 4.52 2.53 -12.95
CA LYS A 158 3.08 2.77 -13.03
C LYS A 158 2.49 1.99 -14.20
N ASP A 159 1.43 1.22 -13.95
CA ASP A 159 0.64 0.64 -15.03
C ASP A 159 -0.07 1.79 -15.78
N LYS A 160 -0.03 1.76 -17.12
CA LYS A 160 -0.63 2.78 -17.99
C LYS A 160 -2.15 2.69 -18.03
#